data_AF-A0A6G1WUF5-F1
#
_entry.id   AF-A0A6G1WUF5-F1
#
_cell.length_a   1.000
_cell.length_b   1.000
_cell.length_c   1.000
_cell.angle_alpha   90.00
_cell.angle_beta   90.00
_cell.angle_gamma   90.00
#
_symmetry.space_group_name_H-M   'P 1'
#
loop_
_entity.id
_entity.type
_entity.pdbx_description
1 polymer ?
#
loop_
_entity_poly.entity_id
_entity_poly.type
_entity_poly.pdbx_seq_one_letter_code
_entity_poly.pdbx_strand_id
1 'polypeptide(L)'
;MNYTWSPAGAPLQTRYDDIWFISPLVGWAVNSAGQIVHTEDAGKTWTIQETVGPDTWLRCMSFSSPTDGWVGSITRRQRVWKTQDGKTWTDMTPKLPAVPSAVCGISSPSKNVVFAAGTQYPGREAGIMHTADGGLTWRSILMAPHANLLIDVYFTDDTHGWVVGGQGGTTYDRLKPVVLFTADGGNTWEDRLQNSGINFPRGEWGWKIQFVNSKLGFISLENESDAAILKTIDGGNSWKRIVVSDPQRNVNLEGIGFINEKVGWVGGWGDGFPSDPLGTTSGTADGGATWFDANNVGRFINRFRFIGSGPIVAYASGGTVYQCVATEAKNAKPPSLTERVAAETPIPFAWESLEINAQVPDNAKQLTITIFDPRQTLVKVLAKEQPPTPGERIFTWDFISEAGEDAGIGHFMYRVSIDGNASTGMVVRPGRTSPGELGAQVAQMFQRYASLAKRSHDELVLPDSDGNPVALKSLFDTPLELMAALIRGGWIIPGAADRSMFLVAIVRTGPMQSELNEADVDLLSEWITAGAVIPSAES
;
A
#
# COMPACT_ATOMS: atom_id res chain seq x y z
N MET A 1 -18.85 1.23 -22.66
CA MET A 1 -19.01 2.15 -21.52
C MET A 1 -17.62 2.61 -21.12
N ASN A 2 -17.46 3.88 -20.76
CA ASN A 2 -16.23 4.36 -20.14
C ASN A 2 -16.43 4.41 -18.62
N TYR A 3 -15.40 4.02 -17.88
CA TYR A 3 -15.40 4.06 -16.42
C TYR A 3 -14.48 5.21 -15.98
N THR A 4 -15.08 6.25 -15.40
CA THR A 4 -14.34 7.41 -14.93
C THR A 4 -14.29 7.37 -13.42
N TRP A 5 -13.07 7.33 -12.89
CA TRP A 5 -12.78 7.33 -11.46
C TRP A 5 -12.36 8.71 -10.99
N SER A 6 -12.78 9.08 -9.78
CA SER A 6 -12.39 10.33 -9.13
C SER A 6 -12.40 10.19 -7.60
N PRO A 7 -11.61 10.99 -6.87
CA PRO A 7 -11.68 11.06 -5.42
C PRO A 7 -13.08 11.43 -4.92
N ALA A 8 -13.52 10.78 -3.85
CA ALA A 8 -14.85 10.91 -3.27
C ALA A 8 -14.79 11.58 -1.89
N GLY A 9 -14.27 12.81 -1.80
CA GLY A 9 -14.47 13.74 -0.67
C GLY A 9 -14.12 13.26 0.76
N ALA A 10 -13.49 12.10 0.93
CA ALA A 10 -13.22 11.53 2.25
C ALA A 10 -12.14 12.32 3.00
N PRO A 11 -12.18 12.38 4.35
CA PRO A 11 -11.16 13.05 5.14
C PRO A 11 -9.74 12.54 4.82
N LEU A 12 -8.77 13.45 4.79
CA LEU A 12 -7.39 13.07 4.50
C LEU A 12 -6.84 12.17 5.61
N GLN A 13 -6.38 10.98 5.22
CA GLN A 13 -5.64 10.03 6.03
C GLN A 13 -4.64 9.30 5.15
N THR A 14 -3.68 8.61 5.78
CA THR A 14 -2.68 7.83 5.02
C THR A 14 -3.32 6.76 4.15
N ARG A 15 -4.32 6.05 4.68
CA ARG A 15 -4.95 4.95 3.94
C ARG A 15 -6.35 4.61 4.44
N TYR A 16 -7.24 4.31 3.51
CA TYR A 16 -8.52 3.66 3.72
C TYR A 16 -8.41 2.17 3.37
N ASP A 17 -8.62 1.31 4.36
CA ASP A 17 -8.40 -0.12 4.21
C ASP A 17 -9.64 -0.87 3.72
N ASP A 18 -10.85 -0.42 4.03
CA ASP A 18 -12.07 -1.04 3.52
C ASP A 18 -13.18 -0.01 3.35
N ILE A 19 -14.14 -0.36 2.49
CA ILE A 19 -15.34 0.40 2.18
C ILE A 19 -16.53 -0.53 2.08
N TRP A 20 -17.68 -0.04 2.50
CA TRP A 20 -18.95 -0.73 2.34
C TRP A 20 -20.05 0.25 1.98
N PHE A 21 -20.59 0.12 0.78
CA PHE A 21 -21.77 0.86 0.37
C PHE A 21 -22.96 -0.11 0.32
N ILE A 22 -24.10 0.30 0.85
CA ILE A 22 -25.36 -0.48 0.83
C ILE A 22 -26.29 -0.02 -0.30
N SER A 23 -26.02 1.17 -0.82
CA SER A 23 -26.70 1.76 -1.97
C SER A 23 -25.70 2.62 -2.74
N PRO A 24 -26.05 3.12 -3.94
CA PRO A 24 -25.19 4.05 -4.65
C PRO A 24 -24.90 5.36 -3.89
N LEU A 25 -25.68 5.71 -2.85
CA LEU A 25 -25.53 6.98 -2.12
C LEU A 25 -24.95 6.81 -0.71
N VAL A 26 -25.29 5.70 -0.04
CA VAL A 26 -25.02 5.51 1.39
C VAL A 26 -23.95 4.45 1.59
N GLY A 27 -22.90 4.82 2.33
CA GLY A 27 -21.80 3.93 2.63
C GLY A 27 -20.90 4.39 3.77
N TRP A 28 -20.01 3.49 4.16
CA TRP A 28 -19.02 3.67 5.20
C TRP A 28 -17.62 3.34 4.66
N ALA A 29 -16.61 3.90 5.30
CA ALA A 29 -15.22 3.56 5.07
C ALA A 29 -14.46 3.54 6.40
N VAL A 30 -13.37 2.77 6.45
CA VAL A 30 -12.48 2.70 7.62
C VAL A 30 -11.04 2.99 7.24
N ASN A 31 -10.29 3.61 8.13
CA ASN A 31 -8.96 4.12 7.81
C ASN A 31 -7.89 3.86 8.88
N SER A 32 -6.66 4.19 8.48
CA SER A 32 -5.43 4.11 9.26
C SER A 32 -5.44 4.96 10.52
N ALA A 33 -6.36 5.92 10.70
CA ALA A 33 -6.49 6.69 11.93
C ALA A 33 -7.46 6.05 12.95
N GLY A 34 -8.03 4.89 12.64
CA GLY A 34 -9.03 4.28 13.50
C GLY A 34 -10.42 4.92 13.36
N GLN A 35 -10.66 5.66 12.29
CA GLN A 35 -11.94 6.33 12.08
C GLN A 35 -12.88 5.46 11.27
N ILE A 36 -14.15 5.46 11.69
CA ILE A 36 -15.27 4.97 10.90
C ILE A 36 -15.97 6.21 10.34
N VAL A 37 -15.94 6.38 9.02
CA VAL A 37 -16.57 7.51 8.34
C VAL A 37 -17.78 7.06 7.54
N HIS A 38 -18.75 7.95 7.38
CA HIS A 38 -20.02 7.68 6.72
C HIS A 38 -20.39 8.78 5.72
N THR A 39 -21.06 8.40 4.63
CA THR A 39 -21.61 9.30 3.62
C THR A 39 -23.06 8.92 3.31
N GLU A 40 -23.88 9.93 3.01
CA GLU A 40 -25.27 9.76 2.54
C GLU A 40 -25.49 10.32 1.13
N ASP A 41 -24.45 10.88 0.50
CA ASP A 41 -24.55 11.66 -0.74
C ASP A 41 -23.58 11.18 -1.84
N ALA A 42 -23.30 9.87 -1.85
CA ALA A 42 -22.41 9.21 -2.80
C ALA A 42 -20.93 9.61 -2.64
N GLY A 43 -20.51 9.90 -1.41
CA GLY A 43 -19.14 10.27 -1.09
C GLY A 43 -18.79 11.71 -1.45
N LYS A 44 -19.77 12.60 -1.63
CA LYS A 44 -19.47 14.03 -1.82
C LYS A 44 -19.07 14.66 -0.49
N THR A 45 -19.73 14.26 0.58
CA THR A 45 -19.41 14.64 1.96
C THR A 45 -19.36 13.41 2.87
N TRP A 46 -18.52 13.51 3.88
CA TRP A 46 -18.30 12.44 4.86
C TRP A 46 -18.31 13.01 6.27
N THR A 47 -18.85 12.23 7.20
CA THR A 47 -18.81 12.52 8.63
C THR A 47 -18.03 11.42 9.36
N ILE A 48 -17.19 11.80 10.32
CA ILE A 48 -16.58 10.84 11.24
C ILE A 48 -17.67 10.43 12.23
N GLN A 49 -18.12 9.17 12.17
CA GLN A 49 -19.09 8.62 13.12
C GLN A 49 -18.41 8.26 14.44
N GLU A 50 -17.21 7.68 14.38
CA GLU A 50 -16.47 7.21 15.54
C GLU A 50 -14.96 7.25 15.23
N THR A 51 -14.13 7.60 16.21
CA THR A 51 -12.69 7.30 16.21
C THR A 51 -12.41 6.29 17.30
N VAL A 52 -12.18 5.03 16.92
CA VAL A 52 -12.13 3.94 17.88
C VAL A 52 -10.75 3.77 18.48
N GLY A 53 -10.63 4.02 19.78
CA GLY A 53 -9.47 3.66 20.61
C GLY A 53 -8.15 4.33 20.22
N PRO A 54 -7.16 4.38 21.14
CA PRO A 54 -5.84 4.91 20.81
C PRO A 54 -5.09 3.95 19.88
N ASP A 55 -4.46 4.48 18.83
CA ASP A 55 -3.57 3.71 17.95
C ASP A 55 -4.21 2.48 17.25
N THR A 56 -5.54 2.51 17.03
CA THR A 56 -6.26 1.45 16.31
C THR A 56 -6.12 1.57 14.79
N TRP A 57 -5.72 0.50 14.12
CA TRP A 57 -5.74 0.40 12.66
C TRP A 57 -6.92 -0.45 12.22
N LEU A 58 -7.98 0.20 11.73
CA LEU A 58 -9.12 -0.50 11.17
C LEU A 58 -8.76 -1.06 9.79
N ARG A 59 -9.17 -2.31 9.53
CA ARG A 59 -8.66 -3.08 8.38
C ARG A 59 -9.76 -3.65 7.50
N CYS A 60 -10.91 -3.99 8.07
CA CYS A 60 -11.97 -4.64 7.33
C CYS A 60 -13.35 -4.27 7.88
N MET A 61 -14.36 -4.39 7.03
CA MET A 61 -15.74 -4.17 7.44
C MET A 61 -16.73 -5.02 6.65
N SER A 62 -17.87 -5.31 7.26
CA SER A 62 -18.97 -6.04 6.64
C SER A 62 -20.29 -5.61 7.24
N PHE A 63 -21.32 -5.49 6.39
CA PHE A 63 -22.70 -5.25 6.82
C PHE A 63 -23.60 -6.35 6.27
N SER A 64 -24.51 -6.85 7.12
CA SER A 64 -25.58 -7.75 6.71
C SER A 64 -26.90 -7.02 6.46
N SER A 65 -27.00 -5.77 6.94
CA SER A 65 -28.13 -4.87 6.70
C SER A 65 -27.68 -3.41 6.82
N PRO A 66 -28.49 -2.41 6.46
CA PRO A 66 -28.16 -1.00 6.71
C PRO A 66 -27.90 -0.62 8.16
N THR A 67 -28.32 -1.46 9.12
CA THR A 67 -28.19 -1.19 10.56
C THR A 67 -27.23 -2.14 11.26
N ASP A 68 -26.99 -3.33 10.71
CA ASP A 68 -26.18 -4.37 11.35
C ASP A 68 -24.83 -4.50 10.62
N GLY A 69 -23.77 -4.04 11.26
CA GLY A 69 -22.43 -3.98 10.68
C GLY A 69 -21.33 -4.27 11.68
N TRP A 70 -20.18 -4.66 11.14
CA TRP A 70 -18.99 -5.04 11.90
C TRP A 70 -17.75 -4.43 11.28
N VAL A 71 -16.82 -4.02 12.14
CA VAL A 71 -15.52 -3.49 11.74
C VAL A 71 -14.45 -4.24 12.50
N GLY A 72 -13.41 -4.68 11.79
CA GLY A 72 -12.25 -5.37 12.33
C GLY A 72 -10.97 -4.54 12.21
N SER A 73 -9.98 -4.85 13.04
CA SER A 73 -8.69 -4.17 13.10
C SER A 73 -7.54 -5.12 13.37
N ILE A 74 -6.34 -4.70 13.01
CA ILE A 74 -5.12 -5.46 13.25
C ILE A 74 -4.38 -5.05 14.54
N THR A 75 -4.88 -4.04 15.24
CA THR A 75 -4.29 -3.58 16.50
C THR A 75 -4.57 -4.60 17.60
N ARG A 76 -3.51 -5.03 18.29
CA ARG A 76 -3.63 -6.01 19.37
C ARG A 76 -4.53 -5.47 20.47
N ARG A 77 -5.47 -6.31 20.97
CA ARG A 77 -6.43 -5.98 22.05
C ARG A 77 -7.49 -4.90 21.71
N GLN A 78 -7.56 -4.44 20.47
CA GLN A 78 -8.63 -3.58 19.96
C GLN A 78 -9.00 -4.17 18.61
N ARG A 79 -9.97 -5.07 18.55
CA ARG A 79 -10.11 -6.04 17.44
C ARG A 79 -11.39 -5.94 16.63
N VAL A 80 -12.54 -5.75 17.28
CA VAL A 80 -13.85 -5.76 16.60
C VAL A 80 -14.81 -4.76 17.24
N TRP A 81 -15.50 -4.00 16.39
CA TRP A 81 -16.64 -3.16 16.76
C TRP A 81 -17.89 -3.60 16.01
N LYS A 82 -19.05 -3.38 16.63
CA LYS A 82 -20.37 -3.71 16.09
C LYS A 82 -21.27 -2.48 16.08
N THR A 83 -22.06 -2.31 15.02
CA THR A 83 -23.22 -1.41 14.99
C THR A 83 -24.51 -2.19 14.84
N GLN A 84 -25.60 -1.66 15.42
CA GLN A 84 -26.97 -2.20 15.30
C GLN A 84 -27.98 -1.15 14.83
N ASP A 85 -27.52 0.06 14.53
CA ASP A 85 -28.29 1.19 14.05
C ASP A 85 -27.62 1.93 12.87
N GLY A 86 -26.43 1.47 12.44
CA GLY A 86 -25.62 2.10 11.39
C GLY A 86 -24.96 3.43 11.81
N LYS A 87 -25.02 3.80 13.09
CA LYS A 87 -24.62 5.11 13.61
C LYS A 87 -23.68 5.01 14.80
N THR A 88 -23.98 4.13 15.75
CA THR A 88 -23.20 3.93 16.97
C THR A 88 -22.44 2.62 16.93
N TRP A 89 -21.23 2.61 17.50
CA TRP A 89 -20.30 1.49 17.44
C TRP A 89 -19.92 1.04 18.84
N THR A 90 -20.06 -0.26 19.11
CA THR A 90 -19.74 -0.89 20.40
C THR A 90 -18.49 -1.74 20.26
N ASP A 91 -17.50 -1.56 21.14
CA ASP A 91 -16.32 -2.43 21.22
C ASP A 91 -16.72 -3.82 21.73
N MET A 92 -16.51 -4.82 20.89
CA MET A 92 -16.82 -6.22 21.19
C MET A 92 -15.60 -6.97 21.72
N THR A 93 -14.41 -6.36 21.70
CA THR A 93 -13.14 -7.00 22.05
C THR A 93 -13.12 -7.71 23.41
N PRO A 94 -13.74 -7.18 24.48
CA PRO A 94 -13.78 -7.85 25.78
C PRO A 94 -14.47 -9.22 25.77
N LYS A 95 -15.31 -9.52 24.77
CA LYS A 95 -16.08 -10.77 24.66
C LYS A 95 -15.43 -11.79 23.70
N LEU A 96 -14.33 -11.42 23.05
CA LEU A 96 -13.72 -12.22 21.99
C LEU A 96 -12.69 -13.21 22.57
N PRO A 97 -12.56 -14.42 22.00
CA PRO A 97 -11.46 -15.34 22.34
C PRO A 97 -10.11 -14.72 21.95
N ALA A 98 -8.98 -15.27 22.42
CA ALA A 98 -7.65 -14.68 22.19
C ALA A 98 -7.18 -14.71 20.72
N VAL A 99 -7.66 -15.66 19.93
CA VAL A 99 -7.23 -15.91 18.54
C VAL A 99 -8.41 -15.66 17.58
N PRO A 100 -8.19 -14.98 16.44
CA PRO A 100 -6.94 -14.35 16.04
C PRO A 100 -6.65 -13.07 16.84
N SER A 101 -5.37 -12.75 16.98
CA SER A 101 -4.90 -11.56 17.72
C SER A 101 -5.09 -10.24 16.97
N ALA A 102 -5.38 -10.32 15.68
CA ALA A 102 -5.60 -9.24 14.72
C ALA A 102 -6.62 -9.74 13.69
N VAL A 103 -7.57 -8.89 13.29
CA VAL A 103 -8.64 -9.22 12.34
C VAL A 103 -8.33 -8.52 11.01
N CYS A 104 -8.01 -9.31 9.99
CA CYS A 104 -7.64 -8.83 8.66
C CYS A 104 -8.82 -8.82 7.70
N GLY A 105 -9.74 -9.79 7.85
CA GLY A 105 -10.97 -9.90 7.09
C GLY A 105 -12.16 -10.21 7.99
N ILE A 106 -13.33 -9.71 7.61
CA ILE A 106 -14.58 -9.98 8.32
C ILE A 106 -15.72 -10.16 7.31
N SER A 107 -16.57 -11.15 7.54
CA SER A 107 -17.75 -11.42 6.73
C SER A 107 -18.94 -11.69 7.64
N SER A 108 -20.04 -10.98 7.39
CA SER A 108 -21.31 -11.12 8.10
C SER A 108 -22.40 -11.52 7.10
N PRO A 109 -22.52 -12.82 6.72
CA PRO A 109 -23.53 -13.27 5.77
C PRO A 109 -24.97 -13.05 6.27
N SER A 110 -25.17 -12.97 7.58
CA SER A 110 -26.44 -12.65 8.21
C SER A 110 -26.27 -11.75 9.44
N LYS A 111 -27.38 -11.39 10.08
CA LYS A 111 -27.36 -10.59 11.32
C LYS A 111 -26.70 -11.31 12.49
N ASN A 112 -26.81 -12.64 12.53
CA ASN A 112 -26.39 -13.44 13.66
C ASN A 112 -25.05 -14.16 13.41
N VAL A 113 -24.69 -14.39 12.15
CA VAL A 113 -23.49 -15.14 11.78
C VAL A 113 -22.40 -14.19 11.30
N VAL A 114 -21.22 -14.30 11.91
CA VAL A 114 -20.03 -13.53 11.53
C VAL A 114 -18.79 -14.41 11.60
N PHE A 115 -17.95 -14.29 10.59
CA PHE A 115 -16.61 -14.88 10.54
C PHE A 115 -15.57 -13.76 10.45
N ALA A 116 -14.63 -13.74 11.39
CA ALA A 116 -13.55 -12.77 11.45
C ALA A 116 -12.21 -13.51 11.41
N ALA A 117 -11.44 -13.35 10.33
CA ALA A 117 -10.22 -14.09 10.06
C ALA A 117 -8.97 -13.22 10.28
N GLY A 118 -7.88 -13.87 10.68
CA GLY A 118 -6.58 -13.26 10.82
C GLY A 118 -5.52 -14.30 11.16
N THR A 119 -4.25 -13.96 11.24
CA THR A 119 -3.63 -12.62 11.21
C THR A 119 -2.78 -12.45 9.95
N GLN A 120 -2.37 -11.22 9.61
CA GLN A 120 -1.42 -10.95 8.54
C GLN A 120 0.04 -11.28 8.89
N TYR A 121 0.34 -11.55 10.16
CA TYR A 121 1.72 -11.80 10.60
C TYR A 121 2.00 -13.31 10.66
N PRO A 122 2.79 -13.90 9.74
CA PRO A 122 2.98 -15.35 9.66
C PRO A 122 3.63 -15.99 10.90
N GLY A 123 4.27 -15.20 11.77
CA GLY A 123 4.79 -15.64 13.07
C GLY A 123 3.77 -15.63 14.22
N ARG A 124 2.52 -15.22 13.98
CA ARG A 124 1.44 -15.23 14.99
C ARG A 124 0.41 -16.29 14.62
N GLU A 125 -0.30 -16.79 15.62
CA GLU A 125 -1.29 -17.85 15.41
C GLU A 125 -2.45 -17.38 14.53
N ALA A 126 -2.61 -18.03 13.38
CA ALA A 126 -3.72 -17.83 12.46
C ALA A 126 -4.98 -18.54 12.97
N GLY A 127 -6.12 -17.87 12.83
CA GLY A 127 -7.41 -18.40 13.24
C GLY A 127 -8.59 -17.58 12.75
N ILE A 128 -9.77 -18.13 13.01
CA ILE A 128 -11.06 -17.53 12.69
C ILE A 128 -11.87 -17.42 13.98
N MET A 129 -12.41 -16.24 14.24
CA MET A 129 -13.46 -16.04 15.23
C MET A 129 -14.81 -16.17 14.57
N HIS A 130 -15.72 -16.90 15.22
CA HIS A 130 -17.07 -17.10 14.72
C HIS A 130 -18.11 -16.90 15.83
N THR A 131 -19.20 -16.22 15.48
CA THR A 131 -20.43 -16.14 16.27
C THR A 131 -21.61 -16.56 15.40
N ALA A 132 -22.62 -17.19 16.02
CA ALA A 132 -23.89 -17.55 15.39
C ALA A 132 -25.10 -16.94 16.13
N ASP A 133 -24.86 -16.05 17.10
CA ASP A 133 -25.87 -15.42 17.95
C ASP A 133 -25.72 -13.89 17.98
N GLY A 134 -25.13 -13.31 16.93
CA GLY A 134 -24.96 -11.87 16.78
C GLY A 134 -23.89 -11.29 17.72
N GLY A 135 -22.93 -12.11 18.12
CA GLY A 135 -21.80 -11.75 18.97
C GLY A 135 -22.08 -11.77 20.47
N LEU A 136 -23.11 -12.48 20.90
CA LEU A 136 -23.32 -12.77 22.33
C LEU A 136 -22.27 -13.77 22.81
N THR A 137 -22.00 -14.80 22.01
CA THR A 137 -20.92 -15.76 22.22
C THR A 137 -20.04 -15.88 20.98
N TRP A 138 -18.76 -16.19 21.22
CA TRP A 138 -17.74 -16.34 20.18
C TRP A 138 -16.92 -17.61 20.43
N ARG A 139 -16.60 -18.32 19.36
CA ARG A 139 -15.63 -19.43 19.36
C ARG A 139 -14.43 -19.08 18.48
N SER A 140 -13.26 -19.58 18.87
CA SER A 140 -12.07 -19.57 18.00
C SER A 140 -11.97 -20.89 17.25
N ILE A 141 -11.61 -20.82 15.98
CA ILE A 141 -11.24 -21.93 15.12
C ILE A 141 -9.78 -21.75 14.79
N LEU A 142 -8.93 -22.65 15.29
CA LEU A 142 -7.49 -22.58 15.04
C LEU A 142 -7.18 -23.05 13.63
N MET A 143 -6.45 -22.24 12.87
CA MET A 143 -6.17 -22.49 11.46
C MET A 143 -4.70 -22.84 11.19
N ALA A 144 -3.88 -22.98 12.24
CA ALA A 144 -2.48 -23.37 12.14
C ALA A 144 -2.20 -24.62 11.27
N PRO A 145 -3.08 -25.65 11.23
CA PRO A 145 -2.89 -26.80 10.31
C PRO A 145 -3.07 -26.45 8.83
N HIS A 146 -3.74 -25.34 8.52
CA HIS A 146 -4.14 -24.95 7.16
C HIS A 146 -3.42 -23.69 6.65
N ALA A 147 -2.95 -22.82 7.56
CA ALA A 147 -2.37 -21.53 7.19
C ALA A 147 -1.46 -20.96 8.29
N ASN A 148 -0.49 -20.15 7.86
CA ASN A 148 0.33 -19.31 8.74
C ASN A 148 -0.23 -17.88 8.85
N LEU A 149 -0.94 -17.39 7.83
CA LEU A 149 -1.64 -16.11 7.84
C LEU A 149 -2.96 -16.18 7.08
N LEU A 150 -3.93 -15.35 7.47
CA LEU A 150 -5.25 -15.22 6.82
C LEU A 150 -5.56 -13.75 6.64
N ILE A 151 -5.92 -13.33 5.42
CA ILE A 151 -6.06 -11.92 5.05
C ILE A 151 -7.50 -11.51 4.81
N ASP A 152 -8.29 -12.29 4.06
CA ASP A 152 -9.67 -11.93 3.72
C ASP A 152 -10.58 -13.16 3.80
N VAL A 153 -11.87 -12.90 4.02
CA VAL A 153 -12.91 -13.91 4.22
C VAL A 153 -14.17 -13.50 3.47
N TYR A 154 -14.79 -14.47 2.81
CA TYR A 154 -16.00 -14.26 2.03
C TYR A 154 -16.96 -15.42 2.23
N PHE A 155 -18.13 -15.15 2.81
CA PHE A 155 -19.22 -16.11 2.96
C PHE A 155 -20.40 -15.69 2.10
N THR A 156 -21.01 -16.66 1.39
CA THR A 156 -22.23 -16.45 0.60
C THR A 156 -23.48 -16.65 1.43
N ASP A 157 -23.37 -17.49 2.46
CA ASP A 157 -24.41 -17.78 3.44
C ASP A 157 -23.75 -18.20 4.77
N ASP A 158 -24.55 -18.63 5.75
CA ASP A 158 -24.07 -18.99 7.08
C ASP A 158 -23.17 -20.25 7.11
N THR A 159 -23.12 -21.01 6.01
CA THR A 159 -22.44 -22.32 5.93
C THR A 159 -21.36 -22.42 4.85
N HIS A 160 -21.48 -21.68 3.75
CA HIS A 160 -20.55 -21.71 2.63
C HIS A 160 -19.67 -20.47 2.57
N GLY A 161 -18.35 -20.68 2.58
CA GLY A 161 -17.41 -19.57 2.54
C GLY A 161 -15.98 -19.96 2.20
N TRP A 162 -15.19 -18.93 1.94
CA TRP A 162 -13.78 -19.00 1.60
C TRP A 162 -12.96 -18.10 2.50
N VAL A 163 -11.74 -18.52 2.82
CA VAL A 163 -10.72 -17.70 3.47
C VAL A 163 -9.44 -17.81 2.67
N VAL A 164 -8.78 -16.68 2.44
CA VAL A 164 -7.54 -16.60 1.67
C VAL A 164 -6.38 -16.12 2.54
N GLY A 165 -5.17 -16.57 2.22
CA GLY A 165 -3.98 -16.23 2.96
C GLY A 165 -2.76 -16.99 2.46
N GLY A 166 -1.87 -17.39 3.36
CA GLY A 166 -0.64 -18.09 3.02
C GLY A 166 -0.22 -19.15 4.03
N GLN A 167 0.49 -20.16 3.54
CA GLN A 167 1.07 -21.27 4.32
C GLN A 167 2.52 -21.53 3.89
N GLY A 168 3.30 -22.23 4.73
CA GLY A 168 4.62 -22.76 4.37
C GLY A 168 5.79 -22.19 5.19
N GLY A 169 5.55 -21.21 6.07
CA GLY A 169 6.57 -20.67 6.95
C GLY A 169 6.12 -19.48 7.79
N THR A 170 6.96 -19.09 8.74
CA THR A 170 6.74 -17.93 9.63
C THR A 170 7.28 -16.62 9.07
N THR A 171 7.82 -16.64 7.86
CA THR A 171 8.37 -15.48 7.14
C THR A 171 7.72 -15.37 5.76
N TYR A 172 7.51 -14.14 5.29
CA TYR A 172 6.77 -13.87 4.05
C TYR A 172 7.40 -14.57 2.84
N ASP A 173 8.73 -14.61 2.75
CA ASP A 173 9.49 -15.25 1.66
C ASP A 173 9.26 -16.76 1.54
N ARG A 174 8.60 -17.42 2.50
CA ARG A 174 8.33 -18.87 2.46
C ARG A 174 6.88 -19.21 2.14
N LEU A 175 6.03 -18.21 2.05
CA LEU A 175 4.60 -18.42 1.88
C LEU A 175 4.26 -18.88 0.46
N LYS A 176 3.21 -19.71 0.40
CA LYS A 176 2.43 -20.04 -0.78
C LYS A 176 0.97 -19.74 -0.49
N PRO A 177 0.17 -19.36 -1.49
CA PRO A 177 -1.22 -19.00 -1.26
C PRO A 177 -2.04 -20.22 -0.85
N VAL A 178 -3.07 -19.97 -0.03
CA VAL A 178 -4.14 -20.94 0.28
C VAL A 178 -5.49 -20.35 -0.10
N VAL A 179 -6.40 -21.22 -0.53
CA VAL A 179 -7.82 -20.89 -0.70
C VAL A 179 -8.63 -21.92 0.06
N LEU A 180 -8.90 -21.61 1.31
CA LEU A 180 -9.59 -22.52 2.22
C LEU A 180 -11.10 -22.37 2.03
N PHE A 181 -11.79 -23.49 1.77
CA PHE A 181 -13.24 -23.54 1.59
C PHE A 181 -13.90 -24.31 2.72
N THR A 182 -15.09 -23.87 3.12
CA THR A 182 -15.99 -24.59 4.03
C THR A 182 -17.40 -24.64 3.44
N ALA A 183 -18.11 -25.75 3.71
CA ALA A 183 -19.53 -25.92 3.38
C ALA A 183 -20.39 -26.21 4.62
N ASP A 184 -19.80 -26.15 5.82
CA ASP A 184 -20.43 -26.53 7.08
C ASP A 184 -20.28 -25.47 8.18
N GLY A 185 -20.10 -24.21 7.79
CA GLY A 185 -19.99 -23.08 8.72
C GLY A 185 -18.65 -23.04 9.46
N GLY A 186 -17.58 -23.46 8.80
CA GLY A 186 -16.22 -23.44 9.32
C GLY A 186 -15.90 -24.56 10.31
N ASN A 187 -16.65 -25.66 10.29
CA ASN A 187 -16.32 -26.86 11.07
C ASN A 187 -15.24 -27.69 10.38
N THR A 188 -15.26 -27.75 9.05
CA THR A 188 -14.21 -28.33 8.21
C THR A 188 -13.75 -27.36 7.14
N TRP A 189 -12.48 -27.49 6.76
CA TRP A 189 -11.81 -26.65 5.77
C TRP A 189 -11.00 -27.50 4.78
N GLU A 190 -11.16 -27.21 3.50
CA GLU A 190 -10.43 -27.82 2.40
C GLU A 190 -9.64 -26.75 1.63
N ASP A 191 -8.34 -26.96 1.40
CA ASP A 191 -7.54 -26.05 0.57
C ASP A 191 -7.76 -26.37 -0.92
N ARG A 192 -8.46 -25.48 -1.62
CA ARG A 192 -8.79 -25.59 -3.05
C ARG A 192 -7.59 -25.41 -3.98
N LEU A 193 -6.43 -25.03 -3.45
CA LEU A 193 -5.18 -24.99 -4.22
C LEU A 193 -4.34 -26.25 -4.03
N GLN A 194 -4.67 -27.11 -3.05
CA GLN A 194 -3.96 -28.35 -2.81
C GLN A 194 -4.04 -29.25 -4.05
N ASN A 195 -2.89 -29.74 -4.51
CA ASN A 195 -2.77 -30.58 -5.71
C ASN A 195 -3.30 -29.95 -7.01
N SER A 196 -3.49 -28.62 -7.07
CA SER A 196 -3.95 -27.92 -8.28
C SER A 196 -2.98 -27.99 -9.46
N GLY A 197 -1.70 -28.31 -9.20
CA GLY A 197 -0.62 -28.28 -10.20
C GLY A 197 -0.16 -26.85 -10.56
N ILE A 198 -0.71 -25.82 -9.92
CA ILE A 198 -0.28 -24.43 -10.13
C ILE A 198 1.09 -24.24 -9.48
N ASN A 199 2.04 -23.69 -10.24
CA ASN A 199 3.32 -23.28 -9.70
C ASN A 199 3.23 -21.83 -9.20
N PHE A 200 3.49 -21.63 -7.92
CA PHE A 200 3.51 -20.31 -7.28
C PHE A 200 4.96 -19.87 -7.05
N PRO A 201 5.31 -18.59 -7.30
CA PRO A 201 6.58 -18.04 -6.86
C PRO A 201 6.70 -18.11 -5.35
N ARG A 202 7.95 -17.98 -4.89
CA ARG A 202 8.27 -18.02 -3.47
C ARG A 202 7.79 -16.72 -2.81
N GLY A 203 7.07 -16.83 -1.69
CA GLY A 203 6.59 -15.67 -0.95
C GLY A 203 5.38 -14.99 -1.58
N GLU A 204 4.40 -15.78 -2.00
CA GLU A 204 3.12 -15.31 -2.52
C GLU A 204 1.98 -15.78 -1.62
N TRP A 205 0.98 -14.93 -1.39
CA TRP A 205 -0.21 -15.26 -0.61
C TRP A 205 -1.46 -14.58 -1.17
N GLY A 206 -2.64 -15.09 -0.82
CA GLY A 206 -3.90 -14.45 -1.18
C GLY A 206 -4.20 -13.23 -0.30
N TRP A 207 -4.62 -12.12 -0.92
CA TRP A 207 -4.94 -10.88 -0.21
C TRP A 207 -6.44 -10.59 -0.15
N LYS A 208 -7.08 -10.11 -1.23
CA LYS A 208 -8.53 -9.89 -1.27
C LYS A 208 -9.22 -10.95 -2.10
N ILE A 209 -10.44 -11.30 -1.69
CA ILE A 209 -11.34 -12.19 -2.46
C ILE A 209 -12.64 -11.47 -2.84
N GLN A 210 -13.10 -11.73 -4.06
CA GLN A 210 -14.38 -11.28 -4.57
C GLN A 210 -15.03 -12.37 -5.42
N PHE A 211 -16.28 -12.70 -5.14
CA PHE A 211 -17.15 -13.37 -6.11
C PHE A 211 -18.06 -12.35 -6.78
N VAL A 212 -18.14 -12.42 -8.11
CA VAL A 212 -19.05 -11.60 -8.94
C VAL A 212 -20.42 -12.27 -9.02
N ASN A 213 -20.45 -13.60 -8.99
CA ASN A 213 -21.64 -14.43 -8.89
C ASN A 213 -21.27 -15.80 -8.29
N SER A 214 -22.20 -16.75 -8.23
CA SER A 214 -21.98 -18.07 -7.62
C SER A 214 -20.92 -18.95 -8.31
N LYS A 215 -20.44 -18.57 -9.49
CA LYS A 215 -19.43 -19.33 -10.26
C LYS A 215 -18.13 -18.56 -10.47
N LEU A 216 -18.23 -17.26 -10.73
CA LEU A 216 -17.12 -16.40 -11.10
C LEU A 216 -16.55 -15.71 -9.86
N GLY A 217 -15.28 -15.96 -9.57
CA GLY A 217 -14.56 -15.35 -8.46
C GLY A 217 -13.10 -15.06 -8.77
N PHE A 218 -12.53 -14.13 -8.01
CA PHE A 218 -11.19 -13.63 -8.17
C PHE A 218 -10.50 -13.41 -6.82
N ILE A 219 -9.19 -13.62 -6.79
CA ILE A 219 -8.34 -13.37 -5.62
C ILE A 219 -7.10 -12.60 -6.09
N SER A 220 -6.74 -11.49 -5.42
CA SER A 220 -5.43 -10.86 -5.62
C SER A 220 -4.34 -11.64 -4.90
N LEU A 221 -3.16 -11.73 -5.53
CA LEU A 221 -1.99 -12.37 -4.95
C LEU A 221 -0.93 -11.31 -4.64
N GLU A 222 -0.58 -11.18 -3.37
CA GLU A 222 0.50 -10.29 -2.95
C GLU A 222 1.82 -11.05 -2.96
N ASN A 223 2.84 -10.44 -3.57
CA ASN A 223 4.25 -10.77 -3.44
C ASN A 223 5.08 -9.55 -3.91
N GLU A 224 6.41 -9.63 -3.81
CA GLU A 224 7.33 -8.51 -4.13
C GLU A 224 7.93 -8.56 -5.54
N SER A 225 7.64 -9.59 -6.36
CA SER A 225 8.31 -9.83 -7.65
C SER A 225 7.39 -9.82 -8.87
N ASP A 226 6.17 -10.32 -8.73
CA ASP A 226 5.19 -10.55 -9.79
C ASP A 226 3.81 -10.07 -9.36
N ALA A 227 3.12 -9.36 -10.25
CA ALA A 227 1.71 -9.06 -10.08
C ALA A 227 0.87 -10.24 -10.58
N ALA A 228 -0.02 -10.81 -9.76
CA ALA A 228 -0.89 -11.91 -10.19
C ALA A 228 -2.25 -11.96 -9.48
N ILE A 229 -3.19 -12.67 -10.10
CA ILE A 229 -4.50 -13.00 -9.54
C ILE A 229 -4.80 -14.48 -9.69
N LEU A 230 -5.72 -15.01 -8.88
CA LEU A 230 -6.43 -16.25 -9.15
C LEU A 230 -7.81 -15.93 -9.73
N LYS A 231 -8.25 -16.74 -10.69
CA LYS A 231 -9.61 -16.70 -11.26
C LYS A 231 -10.26 -18.07 -11.17
N THR A 232 -11.52 -18.12 -10.77
CA THR A 232 -12.40 -19.31 -10.85
C THR A 232 -13.63 -19.01 -11.71
N ILE A 233 -14.13 -20.03 -12.40
CA ILE A 233 -15.38 -19.99 -13.19
C ILE A 233 -16.36 -21.11 -12.80
N ASP A 234 -16.04 -21.86 -11.75
CA ASP A 234 -16.78 -23.04 -11.29
C ASP A 234 -17.17 -22.97 -9.81
N GLY A 235 -17.18 -21.76 -9.24
CA GLY A 235 -17.57 -21.52 -7.86
C GLY A 235 -16.43 -21.78 -6.87
N GLY A 236 -15.18 -21.64 -7.29
CA GLY A 236 -14.02 -21.83 -6.43
C GLY A 236 -13.63 -23.30 -6.22
N ASN A 237 -14.15 -24.22 -7.04
CA ASN A 237 -13.73 -25.62 -7.03
C ASN A 237 -12.35 -25.77 -7.67
N SER A 238 -12.07 -25.01 -8.73
CA SER A 238 -10.74 -24.89 -9.32
C SER A 238 -10.39 -23.42 -9.58
N TRP A 239 -9.08 -23.15 -9.60
CA TRP A 239 -8.53 -21.81 -9.78
C TRP A 239 -7.45 -21.81 -10.85
N LYS A 240 -7.30 -20.68 -11.54
CA LYS A 240 -6.22 -20.42 -12.50
C LYS A 240 -5.45 -19.18 -12.06
N ARG A 241 -4.11 -19.29 -11.96
CA ARG A 241 -3.23 -18.13 -11.79
C ARG A 241 -3.07 -17.38 -13.10
N ILE A 242 -3.27 -16.07 -13.07
CA ILE A 242 -3.13 -15.15 -14.19
C ILE A 242 -2.16 -14.05 -13.77
N VAL A 243 -1.08 -13.87 -14.54
CA VAL A 243 -0.12 -12.79 -14.32
C VAL A 243 -0.72 -11.48 -14.82
N VAL A 244 -0.53 -10.42 -14.04
CA VAL A 244 -0.88 -9.05 -14.40
C VAL A 244 0.32 -8.43 -15.10
N SER A 245 0.34 -8.53 -16.42
CA SER A 245 1.45 -8.08 -17.26
C SER A 245 1.14 -6.74 -17.92
N ASP A 246 1.21 -5.66 -17.15
CA ASP A 246 1.18 -4.29 -17.67
C ASP A 246 2.59 -3.66 -17.67
N PRO A 247 2.82 -2.54 -18.39
CA PRO A 247 4.13 -1.87 -18.41
C PRO A 247 4.60 -1.34 -17.05
N GLN A 248 3.71 -1.26 -16.06
CA GLN A 248 3.99 -0.67 -14.75
C GLN A 248 4.41 -1.69 -13.71
N ARG A 249 4.25 -2.99 -13.99
CA ARG A 249 4.63 -4.09 -13.10
C ARG A 249 4.05 -3.89 -11.70
N ASN A 250 2.73 -3.84 -11.61
CA ASN A 250 1.99 -3.57 -10.37
C ASN A 250 2.13 -4.67 -9.30
N VAL A 251 3.33 -4.90 -8.75
CA VAL A 251 3.59 -5.89 -7.70
C VAL A 251 2.96 -5.47 -6.37
N ASN A 252 3.00 -6.36 -5.39
CA ASN A 252 2.36 -6.18 -4.09
C ASN A 252 0.85 -5.83 -4.25
N LEU A 253 0.13 -6.70 -4.97
CA LEU A 253 -1.29 -6.51 -5.26
C LEU A 253 -2.13 -6.76 -4.02
N GLU A 254 -2.99 -5.79 -3.73
CA GLU A 254 -3.90 -5.82 -2.60
C GLU A 254 -5.36 -5.83 -3.12
N GLY A 255 -5.82 -4.73 -3.71
CA GLY A 255 -7.18 -4.58 -4.20
C GLY A 255 -7.47 -5.39 -5.47
N ILE A 256 -8.66 -5.99 -5.52
CA ILE A 256 -9.21 -6.62 -6.73
C ILE A 256 -10.71 -6.33 -6.86
N GLY A 257 -11.14 -6.01 -8.08
CA GLY A 257 -12.51 -5.62 -8.36
C GLY A 257 -12.92 -5.90 -9.80
N PHE A 258 -13.78 -6.90 -10.01
CA PHE A 258 -14.38 -7.22 -11.30
C PHE A 258 -15.89 -6.97 -11.27
N ILE A 259 -16.42 -6.42 -12.36
CA ILE A 259 -17.88 -6.25 -12.58
C ILE A 259 -18.49 -7.41 -13.37
N ASN A 260 -17.67 -8.12 -14.12
CA ASN A 260 -18.03 -9.30 -14.90
C ASN A 260 -16.75 -10.09 -15.22
N GLU A 261 -16.86 -11.14 -16.03
CA GLU A 261 -15.72 -11.99 -16.37
C GLU A 261 -14.57 -11.27 -17.09
N LYS A 262 -14.90 -10.19 -17.82
CA LYS A 262 -13.98 -9.50 -18.73
C LYS A 262 -13.41 -8.21 -18.17
N VAL A 263 -14.21 -7.45 -17.44
CA VAL A 263 -13.86 -6.08 -17.01
C VAL A 263 -13.60 -6.04 -15.51
N GLY A 264 -12.41 -5.58 -15.15
CA GLY A 264 -12.00 -5.42 -13.76
C GLY A 264 -10.70 -4.63 -13.59
N TRP A 265 -10.36 -4.41 -12.33
CA TRP A 265 -9.21 -3.65 -11.88
C TRP A 265 -8.50 -4.36 -10.72
N VAL A 266 -7.20 -4.13 -10.63
CA VAL A 266 -6.35 -4.55 -9.50
C VAL A 266 -5.48 -3.37 -9.08
N GLY A 267 -5.17 -3.26 -7.80
CA GLY A 267 -4.26 -2.21 -7.32
C GLY A 267 -3.48 -2.64 -6.09
N GLY A 268 -2.42 -1.89 -5.79
CA GLY A 268 -1.49 -2.23 -4.74
C GLY A 268 -0.43 -1.15 -4.57
N TRP A 269 0.76 -1.53 -4.11
CA TRP A 269 1.86 -0.59 -3.88
C TRP A 269 2.72 -0.32 -5.12
N GLY A 270 2.79 -1.25 -6.08
CA GLY A 270 3.50 -1.09 -7.36
C GLY A 270 4.98 -1.51 -7.35
N ASP A 271 5.63 -1.52 -8.52
CA ASP A 271 6.98 -2.09 -8.79
C ASP A 271 8.10 -1.57 -7.87
N GLY A 272 7.97 -0.32 -7.40
CA GLY A 272 8.95 0.30 -6.52
C GLY A 272 8.85 -0.12 -5.05
N PHE A 273 7.85 -0.90 -4.64
CA PHE A 273 7.68 -1.31 -3.25
C PHE A 273 8.81 -2.24 -2.77
N PRO A 274 9.38 -2.03 -1.57
CA PRO A 274 9.01 -1.03 -0.55
C PRO A 274 9.70 0.35 -0.67
N SER A 275 10.69 0.48 -1.56
CA SER A 275 11.55 1.65 -1.70
C SER A 275 10.83 2.92 -2.17
N ASP A 276 10.05 2.84 -3.24
CA ASP A 276 9.29 3.93 -3.86
C ASP A 276 7.96 3.45 -4.47
N PRO A 277 7.01 2.94 -3.65
CA PRO A 277 5.68 2.60 -4.11
C PRO A 277 4.90 3.83 -4.56
N LEU A 278 4.68 3.88 -5.87
CA LEU A 278 3.87 4.89 -6.53
C LEU A 278 2.37 4.66 -6.29
N GLY A 279 2.01 3.47 -5.78
CA GLY A 279 0.65 3.00 -5.62
C GLY A 279 -0.01 2.87 -7.00
N THR A 280 0.08 1.68 -7.58
CA THR A 280 -0.28 1.47 -8.99
C THR A 280 -1.62 0.75 -9.11
N THR A 281 -2.36 1.07 -10.17
CA THR A 281 -3.59 0.36 -10.54
C THR A 281 -3.52 -0.09 -11.99
N SER A 282 -3.95 -1.32 -12.24
CA SER A 282 -4.00 -1.95 -13.56
C SER A 282 -5.44 -2.36 -13.88
N GLY A 283 -5.83 -2.22 -15.14
CA GLY A 283 -7.17 -2.58 -15.64
C GLY A 283 -7.12 -3.68 -16.69
N THR A 284 -8.22 -4.40 -16.84
CA THR A 284 -8.43 -5.36 -17.94
C THR A 284 -9.84 -5.24 -18.51
N ALA A 285 -9.98 -5.52 -19.80
CA ALA A 285 -11.25 -5.54 -20.52
C ALA A 285 -11.53 -6.89 -21.23
N ASP A 286 -10.64 -7.86 -21.04
CA ASP A 286 -10.69 -9.20 -21.66
C ASP A 286 -10.51 -10.34 -20.64
N GLY A 287 -10.67 -10.05 -19.36
CA GLY A 287 -10.66 -11.04 -18.27
C GLY A 287 -9.27 -11.43 -17.82
N GLY A 288 -8.31 -10.51 -17.98
CA GLY A 288 -6.91 -10.66 -17.58
C GLY A 288 -6.03 -11.30 -18.65
N ALA A 289 -6.47 -11.36 -19.91
CA ALA A 289 -5.61 -11.79 -21.01
C ALA A 289 -4.62 -10.68 -21.40
N THR A 290 -5.07 -9.42 -21.32
CA THR A 290 -4.23 -8.23 -21.39
C THR A 290 -4.57 -7.24 -20.28
N TRP A 291 -3.57 -6.43 -19.92
CA TRP A 291 -3.65 -5.43 -18.87
C TRP A 291 -3.16 -4.08 -19.38
N PHE A 292 -3.76 -3.00 -18.86
CA PHE A 292 -3.41 -1.62 -19.19
C PHE A 292 -3.30 -0.77 -17.93
N ASP A 293 -2.59 0.36 -18.03
CA ASP A 293 -2.49 1.34 -16.95
C ASP A 293 -3.87 1.90 -16.60
N ALA A 294 -4.27 1.75 -15.34
CA ALA A 294 -5.51 2.29 -14.78
C ALA A 294 -5.26 3.14 -13.52
N ASN A 295 -4.13 3.83 -13.43
CA ASN A 295 -3.80 4.70 -12.30
C ASN A 295 -4.80 5.84 -12.06
N ASN A 296 -5.63 6.14 -13.05
CA ASN A 296 -6.76 7.07 -12.87
C ASN A 296 -7.76 6.60 -11.81
N VAL A 297 -7.74 5.32 -11.41
CA VAL A 297 -8.52 4.81 -10.27
C VAL A 297 -8.03 5.38 -8.95
N GLY A 298 -6.71 5.54 -8.78
CA GLY A 298 -6.09 5.94 -7.53
C GLY A 298 -4.88 5.08 -7.14
N ARG A 299 -4.36 5.32 -5.93
CA ARG A 299 -3.16 4.69 -5.38
C ARG A 299 -3.46 3.86 -4.13
N PHE A 300 -2.61 2.87 -3.84
CA PHE A 300 -2.71 1.99 -2.65
C PHE A 300 -4.07 1.30 -2.51
N ILE A 301 -4.68 0.93 -3.64
CA ILE A 301 -6.03 0.41 -3.65
C ILE A 301 -6.10 -0.94 -2.92
N ASN A 302 -6.96 -1.04 -1.91
CA ASN A 302 -7.13 -2.23 -1.06
C ASN A 302 -8.48 -2.94 -1.25
N ARG A 303 -9.57 -2.22 -1.58
CA ARG A 303 -10.90 -2.80 -1.78
C ARG A 303 -11.62 -2.13 -2.92
N PHE A 304 -12.34 -2.91 -3.72
CA PHE A 304 -13.38 -2.42 -4.62
C PHE A 304 -14.76 -2.89 -4.14
N ARG A 305 -15.79 -2.07 -4.38
CA ARG A 305 -17.21 -2.40 -4.18
C ARG A 305 -18.01 -1.90 -5.37
N PHE A 306 -18.96 -2.70 -5.82
CA PHE A 306 -19.81 -2.41 -6.98
C PHE A 306 -21.27 -2.53 -6.56
N ILE A 307 -22.10 -1.56 -6.95
CA ILE A 307 -23.51 -1.46 -6.59
C ILE A 307 -24.33 -1.06 -7.79
N GLY A 308 -25.55 -1.60 -7.85
CA GLY A 308 -26.51 -1.36 -8.92
C GLY A 308 -26.40 -2.41 -10.01
N SER A 309 -27.53 -2.70 -10.64
CA SER A 309 -27.64 -3.59 -11.81
C SER A 309 -27.62 -2.83 -13.15
N GLY A 310 -27.59 -1.48 -13.10
CA GLY A 310 -27.49 -0.60 -14.28
C GLY A 310 -27.99 0.82 -14.00
N PRO A 311 -27.15 1.87 -14.13
CA PRO A 311 -25.69 1.83 -14.30
C PRO A 311 -25.00 1.28 -13.03
N ILE A 312 -23.86 0.61 -13.21
CA ILE A 312 -23.01 0.19 -12.07
C ILE A 312 -22.32 1.44 -11.52
N VAL A 313 -22.48 1.65 -10.22
CA VAL A 313 -21.67 2.59 -9.44
C VAL A 313 -20.61 1.77 -8.70
N ALA A 314 -19.35 2.19 -8.80
CA ALA A 314 -18.27 1.53 -8.09
C ALA A 314 -17.59 2.47 -7.12
N TYR A 315 -17.00 1.90 -6.08
CA TYR A 315 -16.17 2.58 -5.12
C TYR A 315 -14.90 1.78 -4.89
N ALA A 316 -13.82 2.47 -4.56
CA ALA A 316 -12.56 1.85 -4.16
C ALA A 316 -11.98 2.55 -2.91
N SER A 317 -11.32 1.79 -2.04
CA SER A 317 -10.53 2.33 -0.93
C SER A 317 -9.05 2.19 -1.21
N GLY A 318 -8.27 3.21 -0.86
CA GLY A 318 -6.81 3.21 -0.95
C GLY A 318 -6.22 4.45 -0.29
N GLY A 319 -5.45 5.25 -1.02
CA GLY A 319 -4.96 6.55 -0.52
C GLY A 319 -6.09 7.51 -0.11
N THR A 320 -7.28 7.34 -0.70
CA THR A 320 -8.55 7.93 -0.25
C THR A 320 -9.69 6.98 -0.61
N VAL A 321 -10.95 7.44 -0.52
CA VAL A 321 -12.08 6.78 -1.16
C VAL A 321 -12.23 7.33 -2.58
N TYR A 322 -12.34 6.44 -3.56
CA TYR A 322 -12.56 6.78 -4.96
C TYR A 322 -13.93 6.30 -5.40
N GLN A 323 -14.59 7.04 -6.30
CA GLN A 323 -15.86 6.69 -6.91
C GLN A 323 -15.71 6.54 -8.42
N CYS A 324 -16.40 5.57 -8.99
CA CYS A 324 -16.54 5.38 -10.42
C CYS A 324 -17.96 5.66 -10.88
N VAL A 325 -18.09 6.42 -11.97
CA VAL A 325 -19.34 6.58 -12.71
C VAL A 325 -19.18 5.98 -14.10
N ALA A 326 -20.07 5.05 -14.46
CA ALA A 326 -20.17 4.54 -15.82
C ALA A 326 -20.79 5.60 -16.73
N THR A 327 -20.10 5.96 -17.81
CA THR A 327 -20.60 6.88 -18.84
C THR A 327 -20.82 6.15 -20.16
N GLU A 328 -21.86 6.57 -20.90
CA GLU A 328 -22.05 6.10 -22.28
C GLU A 328 -20.88 6.58 -23.14
N ALA A 329 -20.26 5.66 -23.86
CA ALA A 329 -19.10 5.96 -24.70
C ALA A 329 -19.57 6.73 -25.95
N LYS A 330 -19.49 8.06 -25.93
CA LYS A 330 -19.60 8.86 -27.16
C LYS A 330 -18.21 8.96 -27.79
N ASN A 331 -17.96 8.18 -28.86
CA ASN A 331 -16.85 8.33 -29.83
C ASN A 331 -15.55 8.94 -29.28
N ALA A 332 -15.10 8.51 -28.10
CA ALA A 332 -13.89 9.02 -27.49
C ALA A 332 -12.75 8.10 -27.89
N LYS A 333 -11.73 8.68 -28.51
CA LYS A 333 -10.42 8.04 -28.71
C LYS A 333 -9.95 7.54 -27.34
N PRO A 334 -9.44 6.30 -27.21
CA PRO A 334 -8.88 5.85 -25.93
C PRO A 334 -7.86 6.88 -25.46
N PRO A 335 -7.88 7.30 -24.18
CA PRO A 335 -6.89 8.22 -23.65
C PRO A 335 -5.50 7.65 -23.96
N SER A 336 -4.61 8.50 -24.47
CA SER A 336 -3.22 8.11 -24.68
C SER A 336 -2.62 7.68 -23.34
N LEU A 337 -1.80 6.62 -23.37
CA LEU A 337 -1.10 5.99 -22.24
C LEU A 337 -0.18 6.94 -21.43
N THR A 338 -0.18 8.24 -21.68
CA THR A 338 0.99 9.11 -21.43
C THR A 338 0.79 10.29 -20.50
N GLU A 339 -0.29 10.37 -19.73
CA GLU A 339 -0.30 11.33 -18.62
C GLU A 339 -0.83 10.64 -17.36
N ARG A 340 0.08 10.34 -16.44
CA ARG A 340 -0.27 10.32 -15.02
C ARG A 340 -1.05 11.60 -14.79
N VAL A 341 -2.36 11.50 -14.52
CA VAL A 341 -3.05 12.61 -13.86
C VAL A 341 -2.22 12.85 -12.62
N ALA A 342 -1.53 14.00 -12.58
CA ALA A 342 -0.53 14.29 -11.55
C ALA A 342 -1.11 13.90 -10.20
N ALA A 343 -0.40 13.04 -9.48
CA ALA A 343 -0.89 12.49 -8.23
C ALA A 343 -1.38 13.61 -7.32
N GLU A 344 -2.48 13.34 -6.60
CA GLU A 344 -2.80 13.97 -5.33
C GLU A 344 -1.50 14.11 -4.51
N THR A 345 -1.25 15.28 -3.94
CA THR A 345 -0.06 15.72 -3.18
C THR A 345 1.08 14.69 -3.06
N PRO A 346 2.28 14.97 -3.61
CA PRO A 346 3.45 14.09 -3.51
C PRO A 346 3.70 13.64 -2.07
N ILE A 347 4.11 12.38 -1.90
CA ILE A 347 4.51 11.88 -0.58
C ILE A 347 5.83 12.58 -0.22
N PRO A 348 5.93 13.23 0.96
CA PRO A 348 7.15 13.93 1.35
C PRO A 348 8.32 12.96 1.55
N PHE A 349 9.53 13.45 1.30
CA PHE A 349 10.78 12.74 1.55
C PHE A 349 11.49 13.27 2.79
N ALA A 350 12.09 12.38 3.57
CA ALA A 350 12.89 12.71 4.74
C ALA A 350 14.12 11.79 4.77
N TRP A 351 15.32 12.34 4.96
CA TRP A 351 16.57 11.59 4.80
C TRP A 351 17.21 11.23 6.15
N GLU A 352 17.52 12.27 6.94
CA GLU A 352 18.17 12.17 8.24
C GLU A 352 17.15 12.13 9.37
N SER A 353 16.09 12.94 9.25
CA SER A 353 15.01 12.97 10.22
C SER A 353 13.70 13.41 9.61
N LEU A 354 12.61 13.02 10.27
CA LEU A 354 11.24 13.41 10.00
C LEU A 354 10.77 14.36 11.11
N GLU A 355 10.32 15.54 10.74
CA GLU A 355 9.57 16.43 11.63
C GLU A 355 8.06 16.12 11.55
N ILE A 356 7.46 15.91 12.71
CA ILE A 356 6.03 15.65 12.87
C ILE A 356 5.44 16.81 13.67
N ASN A 357 4.57 17.58 13.02
CA ASN A 357 3.89 18.70 13.63
C ASN A 357 2.57 18.25 14.26
N ALA A 358 2.30 18.73 15.48
CA ALA A 358 1.05 18.50 16.18
C ALA A 358 0.54 19.81 16.78
N GLN A 359 -0.74 20.09 16.58
CA GLN A 359 -1.45 21.19 17.25
C GLN A 359 -2.17 20.62 18.47
N VAL A 360 -1.63 20.88 19.66
CA VAL A 360 -2.11 20.32 20.93
C VAL A 360 -3.09 21.30 21.60
N PRO A 361 -4.37 20.92 21.81
CA PRO A 361 -5.33 21.77 22.52
C PRO A 361 -4.95 22.04 23.98
N ASP A 362 -5.34 23.20 24.50
CA ASP A 362 -5.06 23.62 25.90
C ASP A 362 -5.56 22.64 26.97
N ASN A 363 -6.62 21.89 26.67
CA ASN A 363 -7.26 20.95 27.58
C ASN A 363 -6.93 19.47 27.27
N ALA A 364 -5.94 19.23 26.41
CA ALA A 364 -5.53 17.88 26.04
C ALA A 364 -5.07 17.08 27.27
N LYS A 365 -5.54 15.84 27.38
CA LYS A 365 -5.20 14.95 28.51
C LYS A 365 -4.07 13.98 28.15
N GLN A 366 -3.98 13.61 26.88
CA GLN A 366 -2.95 12.70 26.38
C GLN A 366 -2.56 13.02 24.95
N LEU A 367 -1.28 12.82 24.64
CA LEU A 367 -0.72 12.80 23.30
C LEU A 367 0.08 11.51 23.12
N THR A 368 -0.04 10.86 21.97
CA THR A 368 0.88 9.81 21.55
C THR A 368 1.24 9.99 20.08
N ILE A 369 2.53 9.84 19.75
CA ILE A 369 3.02 9.80 18.38
C ILE A 369 3.71 8.47 18.14
N THR A 370 3.19 7.70 17.17
CA THR A 370 3.68 6.36 16.85
C THR A 370 4.08 6.25 15.39
N ILE A 371 5.12 5.48 15.12
CA ILE A 371 5.66 5.24 13.78
C ILE A 371 5.50 3.76 13.43
N PHE A 372 5.10 3.50 12.19
CA PHE A 372 4.86 2.17 11.65
C PHE A 372 5.55 1.97 10.29
N ASP A 373 5.87 0.72 9.98
CA ASP A 373 6.27 0.28 8.63
C ASP A 373 5.03 0.13 7.71
N PRO A 374 5.19 -0.09 6.39
CA PRO A 374 4.08 -0.25 5.45
C PRO A 374 3.19 -1.47 5.73
N ARG A 375 3.71 -2.46 6.47
CA ARG A 375 2.97 -3.64 6.94
C ARG A 375 2.23 -3.38 8.26
N GLN A 376 2.21 -2.12 8.71
CA GLN A 376 1.50 -1.66 9.90
C GLN A 376 2.10 -2.29 11.18
N THR A 377 3.41 -2.58 11.17
CA THR A 377 4.19 -3.01 12.34
C THR A 377 4.75 -1.78 13.05
N LEU A 378 4.66 -1.75 14.38
CA LEU A 378 5.22 -0.67 15.19
C LEU A 378 6.75 -0.61 15.03
N VAL A 379 7.26 0.55 14.67
CA VAL A 379 8.71 0.86 14.54
C VAL A 379 9.21 1.61 15.78
N LYS A 380 8.45 2.62 16.24
CA LYS A 380 8.82 3.46 17.40
C LYS A 380 7.60 4.14 18.01
N VAL A 381 7.59 4.26 19.34
CA VAL A 381 6.73 5.23 20.03
C VAL A 381 7.56 6.50 20.23
N LEU A 382 7.36 7.50 19.37
CA LEU A 382 8.17 8.73 19.36
C LEU A 382 7.88 9.63 20.55
N ALA A 383 6.60 9.75 20.93
CA ALA A 383 6.18 10.57 22.05
C ALA A 383 4.98 9.95 22.76
N LYS A 384 4.94 10.09 24.09
CA LYS A 384 3.80 9.74 24.93
C LYS A 384 3.74 10.69 26.13
N GLU A 385 2.81 11.63 26.11
CA GLU A 385 2.69 12.69 27.13
C GLU A 385 1.31 12.63 27.80
N GLN A 386 1.27 12.80 29.13
CA GLN A 386 0.03 12.84 29.94
C GLN A 386 0.21 13.73 31.19
N PRO A 387 -0.34 14.96 31.23
CA PRO A 387 -0.89 15.71 30.10
C PRO A 387 0.22 16.21 29.16
N PRO A 388 -0.08 16.45 27.87
CA PRO A 388 0.85 17.08 26.96
C PRO A 388 0.97 18.60 27.17
N THR A 389 2.08 19.18 26.70
CA THR A 389 2.19 20.65 26.62
C THR A 389 1.35 21.18 25.45
N PRO A 390 0.42 22.13 25.68
CA PRO A 390 -0.41 22.72 24.63
C PRO A 390 0.36 23.56 23.60
N GLY A 391 -0.33 23.88 22.51
CA GLY A 391 0.15 24.72 21.42
C GLY A 391 0.73 23.93 20.26
N GLU A 392 1.42 24.64 19.37
CA GLU A 392 2.15 24.05 18.26
C GLU A 392 3.39 23.32 18.78
N ARG A 393 3.53 22.05 18.41
CA ARG A 393 4.62 21.18 18.85
C ARG A 393 5.24 20.49 17.64
N ILE A 394 6.56 20.40 17.63
CA ILE A 394 7.34 19.70 16.62
C ILE A 394 8.05 18.53 17.30
N PHE A 395 7.93 17.35 16.72
CA PHE A 395 8.60 16.13 17.17
C PHE A 395 9.50 15.62 16.07
N THR A 396 10.77 15.39 16.38
CA THR A 396 11.76 14.95 15.39
C THR A 396 12.05 13.47 15.59
N TRP A 397 11.92 12.68 14.53
CA TRP A 397 12.34 11.28 14.49
C TRP A 397 13.54 11.12 13.57
N ASP A 398 14.63 10.60 14.12
CA ASP A 398 15.93 10.33 13.49
C ASP A 398 16.01 8.99 12.74
N PHE A 399 14.86 8.40 12.39
CA PHE A 399 14.77 7.05 11.81
C PHE A 399 15.40 5.93 12.65
N ILE A 400 15.66 6.15 13.93
CA ILE A 400 16.08 5.08 14.85
C ILE A 400 14.85 4.39 15.42
N SER A 401 14.78 3.06 15.31
CA SER A 401 13.72 2.21 15.85
C SER A 401 13.73 2.16 17.39
N GLU A 402 12.70 1.57 17.98
CA GLU A 402 12.64 1.33 19.43
C GLU A 402 13.84 0.51 19.96
N ALA A 403 14.43 -0.34 19.11
CA ALA A 403 15.58 -1.18 19.45
C ALA A 403 16.93 -0.45 19.37
N GLY A 404 16.94 0.82 18.93
CA GLY A 404 18.19 1.58 18.71
C GLY A 404 18.86 1.30 17.36
N GLU A 405 18.21 0.56 16.47
CA GLU A 405 18.70 0.24 15.12
C GLU A 405 18.11 1.21 14.08
N ASP A 406 18.82 1.42 12.97
CA ASP A 406 18.30 2.16 11.82
C ASP A 406 17.01 1.47 11.30
N ALA A 407 15.93 2.23 11.17
CA ALA A 407 14.61 1.72 10.77
C ALA A 407 14.54 1.30 9.30
N GLY A 408 15.60 1.53 8.53
CA GLY A 408 15.69 1.22 7.10
C GLY A 408 15.31 2.39 6.21
N ILE A 409 15.30 2.10 4.91
CA ILE A 409 14.83 2.96 3.83
C ILE A 409 13.43 2.50 3.38
N GLY A 410 12.70 3.38 2.70
CA GLY A 410 11.37 3.12 2.19
C GLY A 410 10.29 3.89 2.95
N HIS A 411 9.08 3.35 2.96
CA HIS A 411 7.91 4.06 3.46
C HIS A 411 7.73 3.90 4.97
N PHE A 412 7.31 4.99 5.63
CA PHE A 412 6.89 4.98 7.02
C PHE A 412 5.57 5.71 7.17
N MET A 413 4.76 5.23 8.10
CA MET A 413 3.50 5.87 8.47
C MET A 413 3.63 6.36 9.90
N TYR A 414 3.28 7.62 10.15
CA TYR A 414 3.20 8.14 11.49
C TYR A 414 1.76 8.44 11.87
N ARG A 415 1.46 8.34 13.16
CA ARG A 415 0.17 8.68 13.72
C ARG A 415 0.35 9.66 14.87
N VAL A 416 -0.43 10.72 14.86
CA VAL A 416 -0.57 11.67 15.98
C VAL A 416 -1.95 11.46 16.60
N SER A 417 -1.98 11.07 17.87
CA SER A 417 -3.21 10.78 18.62
C SER A 417 -3.32 11.70 19.83
N ILE A 418 -4.38 12.52 19.88
CA ILE A 418 -4.67 13.44 20.99
C ILE A 418 -6.05 13.12 21.54
N ASP A 419 -6.12 12.71 22.81
CA ASP A 419 -7.39 12.33 23.47
C ASP A 419 -8.25 11.32 22.68
N GLY A 420 -7.60 10.46 21.88
CA GLY A 420 -8.26 9.46 21.04
C GLY A 420 -8.58 9.95 19.62
N ASN A 421 -8.49 11.25 19.33
CA ASN A 421 -8.58 11.77 17.97
C ASN A 421 -7.23 11.59 17.28
N ALA A 422 -7.19 10.75 16.25
CA ALA A 422 -5.97 10.45 15.52
C ALA A 422 -5.97 11.03 14.10
N SER A 423 -4.78 11.40 13.65
CA SER A 423 -4.46 11.69 12.26
C SER A 423 -3.24 10.87 11.85
N THR A 424 -3.13 10.55 10.57
CA THR A 424 -2.01 9.79 10.02
C THR A 424 -1.36 10.51 8.86
N GLY A 425 -0.04 10.36 8.75
CA GLY A 425 0.73 10.79 7.60
C GLY A 425 1.65 9.68 7.11
N MET A 426 2.18 9.87 5.90
CA MET A 426 3.13 8.96 5.28
C MET A 426 4.32 9.74 4.77
N VAL A 427 5.50 9.14 4.91
CA VAL A 427 6.77 9.69 4.45
C VAL A 427 7.57 8.58 3.77
N VAL A 428 8.43 8.96 2.83
CA VAL A 428 9.46 8.07 2.28
C VAL A 428 10.81 8.50 2.82
N ARG A 429 11.61 7.53 3.27
CA ARG A 429 13.05 7.68 3.46
C ARG A 429 13.77 7.04 2.27
N PRO A 430 14.08 7.81 1.22
CA PRO A 430 14.67 7.26 -0.01
C PRO A 430 16.11 6.75 0.17
N GLY A 431 16.83 7.24 1.17
CA GLY A 431 18.20 6.82 1.48
C GLY A 431 18.57 7.16 2.92
N ARG A 432 19.70 6.61 3.39
CA ARG A 432 20.15 6.80 4.78
C ARG A 432 20.80 8.16 5.05
N THR A 433 21.24 8.84 4.00
CA THR A 433 22.05 10.08 4.05
C THR A 433 21.40 11.16 3.20
N SER A 434 21.54 12.44 3.56
CA SER A 434 20.87 13.52 2.83
C SER A 434 21.41 13.74 1.41
N PRO A 435 20.65 14.43 0.52
CA PRO A 435 21.10 14.71 -0.84
C PRO A 435 22.45 15.47 -0.89
N GLY A 436 22.71 16.33 0.10
CA GLY A 436 23.97 17.06 0.22
C GLY A 436 25.15 16.14 0.56
N GLU A 437 24.97 15.23 1.52
CA GLU A 437 25.97 14.21 1.86
C GLU A 437 26.21 13.24 0.70
N LEU A 438 25.16 12.81 0.02
CA LEU A 438 25.27 12.01 -1.21
C LEU A 438 26.08 12.76 -2.27
N GLY A 439 25.81 14.05 -2.47
CA GLY A 439 26.57 14.91 -3.36
C GLY A 439 28.05 15.00 -2.99
N ALA A 440 28.38 15.13 -1.70
CA ALA A 440 29.76 15.15 -1.22
C ALA A 440 30.48 13.82 -1.47
N GLN A 441 29.80 12.68 -1.25
CA GLN A 441 30.34 11.36 -1.54
C GLN A 441 30.57 11.15 -3.05
N VAL A 442 29.63 11.59 -3.90
CA VAL A 442 29.80 11.55 -5.36
C VAL A 442 30.96 12.43 -5.82
N ALA A 443 31.14 13.62 -5.24
CA ALA A 443 32.28 14.48 -5.56
C ALA A 443 33.62 13.80 -5.24
N GLN A 444 33.73 13.15 -4.08
CA GLN A 444 34.91 12.35 -3.70
C GLN A 444 35.12 11.17 -4.64
N MET A 445 34.03 10.50 -5.05
CA MET A 445 34.08 9.41 -6.02
C MET A 445 34.61 9.90 -7.39
N PHE A 446 34.10 11.01 -7.92
CA PHE A 446 34.61 11.62 -9.15
C PHE A 446 36.09 11.99 -9.03
N GLN A 447 36.51 12.53 -7.90
CA GLN A 447 37.93 12.82 -7.66
C GLN A 447 38.79 11.55 -7.67
N ARG A 448 38.31 10.47 -7.04
CA ARG A 448 38.99 9.16 -7.00
C ARG A 448 39.22 8.59 -8.40
N TYR A 449 38.24 8.74 -9.31
CA TYR A 449 38.31 8.20 -10.66
C TYR A 449 38.80 9.19 -11.73
N ALA A 450 39.07 10.45 -11.38
CA ALA A 450 39.44 11.51 -12.32
C ALA A 450 40.57 11.11 -13.29
N SER A 451 41.65 10.51 -12.77
CA SER A 451 42.82 10.13 -13.59
C SER A 451 42.52 9.03 -14.62
N LEU A 452 41.55 8.18 -14.32
CA LEU A 452 41.12 7.08 -15.18
C LEU A 452 40.11 7.58 -16.21
N ALA A 453 39.12 8.35 -15.77
CA ALA A 453 38.10 8.93 -16.63
C ALA A 453 38.70 9.86 -17.70
N LYS A 454 39.77 10.61 -17.37
CA LYS A 454 40.54 11.42 -18.34
C LYS A 454 41.18 10.63 -19.47
N ARG A 455 41.41 9.32 -19.31
CA ARG A 455 41.95 8.44 -20.35
C ARG A 455 40.86 7.83 -21.24
N SER A 456 39.62 7.84 -20.75
CA SER A 456 38.49 7.14 -21.36
C SER A 456 37.52 8.06 -22.10
N HIS A 457 37.62 9.39 -21.94
CA HIS A 457 36.62 10.35 -22.39
C HIS A 457 37.22 11.59 -23.09
N ASP A 458 37.73 11.43 -24.31
CA ASP A 458 38.42 12.51 -25.04
C ASP A 458 37.52 13.37 -25.95
N GLU A 459 36.28 12.95 -26.24
CA GLU A 459 35.43 13.61 -27.26
C GLU A 459 34.19 14.34 -26.71
N LEU A 460 33.89 14.21 -25.41
CA LEU A 460 32.69 14.79 -24.84
C LEU A 460 32.89 16.27 -24.42
N VAL A 461 31.94 17.12 -24.76
CA VAL A 461 31.86 18.52 -24.29
C VAL A 461 30.60 18.74 -23.47
N LEU A 462 30.72 19.50 -22.39
CA LEU A 462 29.63 19.90 -21.49
C LEU A 462 29.58 21.43 -21.38
N PRO A 463 28.42 22.03 -21.07
CA PRO A 463 28.32 23.47 -20.86
C PRO A 463 28.92 23.87 -19.50
N ASP A 464 29.75 24.92 -19.48
CA ASP A 464 30.17 25.60 -18.25
C ASP A 464 29.03 26.45 -17.65
N SER A 465 29.34 27.25 -16.62
CA SER A 465 28.37 28.13 -15.95
C SER A 465 27.75 29.19 -16.85
N ASP A 466 28.45 29.60 -17.90
CA ASP A 466 28.01 30.61 -18.87
C ASP A 466 27.37 29.98 -20.12
N GLY A 467 27.33 28.64 -20.17
CA GLY A 467 26.80 27.87 -21.29
C GLY A 467 27.79 27.64 -22.43
N ASN A 468 29.07 27.99 -22.25
CA ASN A 468 30.11 27.74 -23.25
C ASN A 468 30.52 26.25 -23.23
N PRO A 469 30.88 25.67 -24.39
CA PRO A 469 31.33 24.29 -24.45
C PRO A 469 32.72 24.13 -23.84
N VAL A 470 32.84 23.25 -22.84
CA VAL A 470 34.10 22.87 -22.19
C VAL A 470 34.31 21.36 -22.31
N ALA A 471 35.55 20.95 -22.57
CA ALA A 471 35.88 19.52 -22.66
C ALA A 471 35.62 18.83 -21.31
N LEU A 472 34.91 17.70 -21.32
CA LEU A 472 34.66 16.90 -20.12
C LEU A 472 35.98 16.59 -19.37
N LYS A 473 37.06 16.33 -20.13
CA LYS A 473 38.39 16.03 -19.61
C LYS A 473 38.93 17.09 -18.65
N SER A 474 38.68 18.38 -18.90
CA SER A 474 39.16 19.47 -18.06
C SER A 474 38.35 19.65 -16.78
N LEU A 475 37.17 19.02 -16.67
CA LEU A 475 36.29 19.14 -15.50
C LEU A 475 36.59 18.09 -14.42
N PHE A 476 37.33 17.02 -14.75
CA PHE A 476 37.64 15.95 -13.78
C PHE A 476 38.50 16.40 -12.58
N ASP A 477 39.21 17.53 -12.67
CA ASP A 477 39.93 18.11 -11.52
C ASP A 477 39.04 19.01 -10.65
N THR A 478 37.82 19.31 -11.11
CA THR A 478 36.84 20.14 -10.39
C THR A 478 35.52 19.36 -10.25
N PRO A 479 35.45 18.37 -9.32
CA PRO A 479 34.31 17.45 -9.22
C PRO A 479 32.95 18.14 -9.09
N LEU A 480 32.86 19.24 -8.34
CA LEU A 480 31.61 19.99 -8.17
C LEU A 480 31.14 20.62 -9.49
N GLU A 481 32.07 21.19 -10.26
CA GLU A 481 31.76 21.76 -11.57
C GLU A 481 31.46 20.68 -12.62
N LEU A 482 32.12 19.52 -12.53
CA LEU A 482 31.78 18.35 -13.34
C LEU A 482 30.33 17.89 -13.08
N MET A 483 29.94 17.76 -11.80
CA MET A 483 28.57 17.44 -11.43
C MET A 483 27.58 18.47 -11.98
N ALA A 484 27.88 19.76 -11.84
CA ALA A 484 27.06 20.85 -12.35
C ALA A 484 26.91 20.82 -13.88
N ALA A 485 28.00 20.62 -14.61
CA ALA A 485 28.03 20.56 -16.06
C ALA A 485 27.25 19.35 -16.61
N LEU A 486 27.30 18.21 -15.93
CA LEU A 486 26.51 17.02 -16.28
C LEU A 486 25.00 17.28 -16.14
N ILE A 487 24.57 17.98 -15.09
CA ILE A 487 23.17 18.36 -14.88
C ILE A 487 22.74 19.40 -15.93
N ARG A 488 23.50 20.49 -16.10
CA ARG A 488 23.20 21.54 -17.09
C ARG A 488 23.15 21.00 -18.51
N GLY A 489 24.05 20.08 -18.85
CA GLY A 489 24.10 19.41 -20.15
C GLY A 489 23.02 18.34 -20.36
N GLY A 490 22.15 18.08 -19.37
CA GLY A 490 21.10 17.07 -19.46
C GLY A 490 21.57 15.62 -19.44
N TRP A 491 22.86 15.38 -19.10
CA TRP A 491 23.40 14.03 -18.92
C TRP A 491 22.90 13.39 -17.62
N ILE A 492 22.61 14.23 -16.63
CA ILE A 492 21.92 13.88 -15.40
C ILE A 492 20.62 14.66 -15.34
N ILE A 493 19.52 13.95 -15.12
CA ILE A 493 18.20 14.51 -14.90
C ILE A 493 17.88 14.32 -13.41
N PRO A 494 17.96 15.40 -12.60
CA PRO A 494 17.58 15.35 -11.19
C PRO A 494 16.24 14.64 -10.95
N GLY A 495 16.24 13.65 -10.05
CA GLY A 495 15.07 12.84 -9.72
C GLY A 495 14.72 11.75 -10.73
N ALA A 496 15.54 11.52 -11.77
CA ALA A 496 15.29 10.50 -12.79
C ALA A 496 16.58 9.80 -13.21
N ALA A 497 17.05 8.89 -12.36
CA ALA A 497 18.27 8.10 -12.59
C ALA A 497 18.17 7.22 -13.85
N ASP A 498 16.99 6.66 -14.10
CA ASP A 498 16.66 5.84 -15.27
C ASP A 498 16.70 6.62 -16.59
N ARG A 499 16.35 7.92 -16.55
CA ARG A 499 16.41 8.84 -17.71
C ARG A 499 17.75 9.57 -17.83
N SER A 500 18.68 9.36 -16.89
CA SER A 500 19.99 10.00 -16.89
C SER A 500 20.97 9.23 -17.77
N MET A 501 21.29 9.80 -18.93
CA MET A 501 22.25 9.25 -19.90
C MET A 501 23.61 8.91 -19.27
N PHE A 502 24.05 9.65 -18.26
CA PHE A 502 25.30 9.38 -17.57
C PHE A 502 25.34 7.97 -16.94
N LEU A 503 24.26 7.59 -16.24
CA LEU A 503 24.19 6.29 -15.58
C LEU A 503 24.09 5.15 -16.60
N VAL A 504 23.26 5.32 -17.63
CA VAL A 504 23.01 4.28 -18.63
C VAL A 504 24.18 4.13 -19.61
N ALA A 505 24.57 5.21 -20.28
CA ALA A 505 25.48 5.15 -21.43
C ALA A 505 26.95 5.22 -21.05
N ILE A 506 27.31 5.95 -19.99
CA ILE A 506 28.71 6.20 -19.60
C ILE A 506 29.16 5.23 -18.51
N VAL A 507 28.35 5.08 -17.46
CA VAL A 507 28.69 4.25 -16.29
C VAL A 507 28.33 2.79 -16.51
N ARG A 508 27.12 2.47 -16.99
CA ARG A 508 26.67 1.07 -17.07
C ARG A 508 27.00 0.35 -18.37
N THR A 509 27.14 1.04 -19.49
CA THR A 509 27.52 0.42 -20.78
C THR A 509 28.75 1.03 -21.42
N GLY A 510 29.29 2.08 -20.78
CA GLY A 510 30.39 2.87 -21.32
C GLY A 510 31.75 2.47 -20.76
N PRO A 511 32.80 3.25 -21.07
CA PRO A 511 34.19 2.88 -20.75
C PRO A 511 34.52 2.93 -19.25
N MET A 512 33.58 3.32 -18.38
CA MET A 512 33.72 3.30 -16.92
C MET A 512 33.08 2.06 -16.26
N GLN A 513 32.36 1.22 -17.01
CA GLN A 513 31.60 0.08 -16.46
C GLN A 513 32.48 -0.93 -15.69
N SER A 514 33.68 -1.22 -16.19
CA SER A 514 34.60 -2.17 -15.55
C SER A 514 35.37 -1.58 -14.37
N GLU A 515 35.29 -0.26 -14.16
CA GLU A 515 36.13 0.48 -13.21
C GLU A 515 35.36 0.85 -11.94
N LEU A 516 34.04 0.99 -12.05
CA LEU A 516 33.14 1.26 -10.93
C LEU A 516 32.61 -0.05 -10.35
N ASN A 517 32.61 -0.14 -9.02
CA ASN A 517 31.96 -1.25 -8.33
C ASN A 517 30.45 -0.98 -8.17
N GLU A 518 29.71 -1.99 -7.72
CA GLU A 518 28.25 -1.90 -7.52
C GLU A 518 27.87 -0.75 -6.58
N ALA A 519 28.58 -0.58 -5.46
CA ALA A 519 28.32 0.49 -4.50
C ALA A 519 28.49 1.91 -5.07
N ASP A 520 29.43 2.11 -6.01
CA ASP A 520 29.62 3.40 -6.68
C ASP A 520 28.50 3.70 -7.68
N VAL A 521 28.00 2.68 -8.37
CA VAL A 521 26.84 2.80 -9.27
C VAL A 521 25.58 3.09 -8.47
N ASP A 522 25.41 2.44 -7.32
CA ASP A 522 24.30 2.67 -6.41
C ASP A 522 24.35 4.08 -5.82
N LEU A 523 25.52 4.53 -5.35
CA LEU A 523 25.71 5.90 -4.85
C LEU A 523 25.32 6.96 -5.89
N LEU A 524 25.74 6.78 -7.15
CA LEU A 524 25.33 7.68 -8.24
C LEU A 524 23.81 7.64 -8.48
N SER A 525 23.23 6.44 -8.49
CA SER A 525 21.79 6.27 -8.69
C SER A 525 20.98 6.93 -7.57
N GLU A 526 21.41 6.77 -6.32
CA GLU A 526 20.81 7.40 -5.13
C GLU A 526 20.93 8.92 -5.19
N TRP A 527 22.12 9.46 -5.48
CA TRP A 527 22.33 10.89 -5.60
C TRP A 527 21.44 11.52 -6.69
N ILE A 528 21.34 10.89 -7.86
CA ILE A 528 20.48 11.40 -8.94
C ILE A 528 19.01 11.36 -8.52
N THR A 529 18.57 10.24 -7.93
CA THR A 529 17.19 10.08 -7.42
C THR A 529 16.88 11.11 -6.34
N ALA A 530 17.88 11.49 -5.53
CA ALA A 530 17.79 12.52 -4.50
C ALA A 530 17.64 13.96 -5.04
N GLY A 531 17.62 14.15 -6.36
CA GLY A 531 17.59 15.47 -7.00
C GLY A 531 18.97 16.00 -7.37
N ALA A 532 20.01 15.16 -7.34
CA ALA A 532 21.37 15.48 -7.77
C ALA A 532 21.91 16.78 -7.15
N VAL A 533 21.73 16.96 -5.84
CA VAL A 533 22.14 18.18 -5.13
C VAL A 533 23.66 18.30 -5.13
N ILE A 534 24.17 19.47 -5.52
CA ILE A 534 25.60 19.77 -5.51
C ILE A 534 25.94 20.37 -4.14
N PRO A 535 26.89 19.80 -3.40
CA PRO A 535 27.26 20.32 -2.08
C PRO A 535 27.92 21.70 -2.22
N SER A 536 27.74 22.55 -1.21
CA SER A 536 28.44 23.83 -1.12
C SER A 536 29.94 23.60 -0.93
N ALA A 537 30.79 24.49 -1.48
CA ALA A 537 32.25 24.36 -1.42
C ALA A 537 32.87 24.41 0.00
N GLU A 538 32.06 24.59 1.06
CA GLU A 538 32.48 24.68 2.47
C GLU A 538 32.03 23.47 3.33
N SER A 539 31.43 22.43 2.75
CA SER A 539 31.00 21.22 3.49
C SER A 539 32.14 20.23 3.75
#